data_AF-A0A174K3E8-F1
#
_entry.id   AF-A0A174K3E8-F1
#
_cell.length_a   1.000
_cell.length_b   1.000
_cell.length_c   1.000
_cell.angle_alpha   90.00
_cell.angle_beta   90.00
_cell.angle_gamma   90.00
#
_symmetry.space_group_name_H-M   'P 1'
#
loop_
_entity.id
_entity.type
_entity.pdbx_description
1 polymer ?
#
loop_
_entity_poly.entity_id
_entity_poly.type
_entity_poly.pdbx_seq_one_letter_code
_entity_poly.pdbx_strand_id
1 'polypeptide(L)'
;MCEAILGMIEAGRVEGLSEGETRGKIKGEAKIVAIIRKKYIKKKNLQIISDELELDYSYVKEVVDLIHEHPDWTDLQIGETLIMHNNF
;
A
#
# COMPACT_ATOMS: atom_id res chain seq x y z
N MET A 1 -28.27 24.45 -19.72
CA MET A 1 -27.48 23.19 -19.71
C MET A 1 -28.33 22.14 -19.03
N CYS A 2 -28.42 20.92 -19.60
CA CYS A 2 -29.21 19.84 -18.98
C CYS A 2 -28.56 19.40 -17.67
N GLU A 3 -29.36 19.26 -16.60
CA GLU A 3 -28.91 18.80 -15.28
C GLU A 3 -28.24 17.42 -15.34
N ALA A 4 -28.68 16.57 -16.27
CA ALA A 4 -28.08 15.25 -16.52
C ALA A 4 -26.60 15.33 -16.94
N ILE A 5 -26.22 16.31 -17.76
CA ILE A 5 -24.83 16.49 -18.19
C ILE A 5 -23.96 16.93 -17.02
N LEU A 6 -24.49 17.81 -16.16
CA LEU A 6 -23.78 18.30 -14.98
C LEU A 6 -23.53 17.16 -13.98
N GLY A 7 -24.52 16.28 -13.78
CA GLY A 7 -24.39 15.11 -12.92
C GLY A 7 -23.33 14.11 -13.39
N MET A 8 -23.25 13.85 -14.70
CA MET A 8 -22.23 12.95 -15.27
C MET A 8 -20.80 13.52 -15.13
N ILE A 9 -20.63 14.83 -15.32
CA ILE A 9 -19.34 15.49 -15.16
C ILE A 9 -18.86 15.40 -13.71
N GLU A 10 -19.76 15.63 -12.75
CA GLU A 10 -19.41 15.58 -11.34
C GLU A 10 -19.10 14.15 -10.87
N ALA A 11 -19.86 13.15 -11.34
CA ALA A 11 -19.56 11.75 -11.07
C ALA A 11 -18.16 11.36 -11.57
N GLY A 12 -17.83 11.67 -12.83
CA GLY A 12 -16.50 11.38 -13.38
C GLY A 12 -15.36 12.11 -12.66
N ARG A 13 -15.61 13.33 -12.15
CA ARG A 13 -14.63 14.07 -11.34
C ARG A 13 -14.38 13.36 -10.00
N VAL A 14 -15.43 12.92 -9.32
CA VAL A 14 -15.35 12.23 -8.03
C VAL A 14 -14.65 10.88 -8.19
N GLU A 15 -15.01 10.11 -9.21
CA GLU A 15 -14.36 8.83 -9.53
C GLU A 15 -12.86 9.02 -9.78
N GLY A 16 -12.47 9.95 -10.65
CA GLY A 16 -11.06 10.20 -10.96
C GLY A 16 -10.24 10.65 -9.74
N LEU A 17 -10.83 11.41 -8.82
CA LEU A 17 -10.17 11.78 -7.56
C LEU A 17 -9.99 10.57 -6.65
N SER A 18 -11.01 9.74 -6.49
CA SER A 18 -10.98 8.54 -5.66
C SER A 18 -9.95 7.52 -6.17
N GLU A 19 -9.93 7.28 -7.48
CA GLU A 19 -8.92 6.42 -8.13
C GLU A 19 -7.50 6.97 -7.95
N GLY A 20 -7.33 8.28 -8.14
CA GLY A 20 -6.05 8.96 -7.97
C GLY A 20 -5.51 8.85 -6.54
N GLU A 21 -6.37 9.05 -5.54
CA GLU A 21 -6.01 8.91 -4.13
C GLU A 21 -5.62 7.48 -3.79
N THR A 22 -6.41 6.50 -4.24
CA THR A 22 -6.16 5.08 -4.00
C THR A 22 -4.82 4.65 -4.62
N ARG A 23 -4.57 5.02 -5.87
CA ARG A 23 -3.29 4.75 -6.54
C ARG A 23 -2.11 5.42 -5.84
N GLY A 24 -2.34 6.63 -5.30
CA GLY A 24 -1.37 7.36 -4.49
C GLY A 24 -0.97 6.59 -3.23
N LYS A 25 -1.97 6.11 -2.46
CA LYS A 25 -1.77 5.30 -1.25
C LYS A 25 -1.02 4.01 -1.56
N ILE A 26 -1.46 3.24 -2.55
CA ILE A 26 -0.81 1.99 -2.97
C ILE A 26 0.67 2.22 -3.34
N LYS A 27 0.96 3.30 -4.10
CA LYS A 27 2.34 3.63 -4.49
C LYS A 27 3.19 4.06 -3.30
N GLY A 28 2.61 4.77 -2.33
CA GLY A 28 3.27 5.11 -1.07
C GLY A 28 3.62 3.85 -0.29
N GLU A 29 2.64 2.98 -0.10
CA GLU A 29 2.74 1.71 0.61
C GLU A 29 3.82 0.81 0.01
N ALA A 30 3.80 0.65 -1.32
CA ALA A 30 4.79 -0.14 -2.05
C ALA A 30 6.24 0.33 -1.81
N LYS A 31 6.47 1.63 -1.60
CA LYS A 31 7.81 2.14 -1.27
C LYS A 31 8.25 1.70 0.12
N ILE A 32 7.33 1.67 1.09
CA ILE A 32 7.62 1.23 2.46
C ILE A 32 7.93 -0.27 2.45
N VAL A 33 7.11 -1.07 1.76
CA VAL A 33 7.34 -2.50 1.53
C VAL A 33 8.72 -2.75 0.91
N ALA A 34 9.11 -1.98 -0.11
CA ALA A 34 10.42 -2.12 -0.74
C ALA A 34 11.59 -1.88 0.24
N ILE A 35 11.44 -0.93 1.17
CA ILE A 35 12.45 -0.65 2.21
C ILE A 35 12.51 -1.80 3.21
N ILE A 36 11.36 -2.30 3.67
CA ILE A 36 11.27 -3.46 4.58
C ILE A 36 11.90 -4.69 3.92
N ARG A 37 11.52 -5.03 2.68
CA ARG A 37 12.09 -6.16 1.93
C ARG A 37 13.61 -6.07 1.85
N LYS A 38 14.16 -4.90 1.51
CA LYS A 38 15.61 -4.67 1.44
C LYS A 38 16.29 -4.89 2.79
N LYS A 39 15.70 -4.45 3.90
CA LYS A 39 16.26 -4.67 5.25
C LYS A 39 16.12 -6.13 5.69
N TYR A 40 15.03 -6.79 5.36
CA TYR A 40 14.79 -8.20 5.63
C TYR A 40 15.77 -9.11 4.89
N ILE A 41 16.04 -8.85 3.59
CA ILE A 41 17.06 -9.57 2.80
C ILE A 41 18.46 -9.45 3.42
N LYS A 42 18.76 -8.32 4.08
CA LYS A 42 20.01 -8.13 4.85
C LYS A 42 20.03 -8.89 6.18
N LYS A 43 19.07 -9.81 6.41
CA LYS A 43 18.91 -10.63 7.61
C LYS A 43 18.77 -9.82 8.90
N LYS A 44 18.23 -8.59 8.81
CA LYS A 44 17.87 -7.83 10.01
C LYS A 44 16.65 -8.48 10.67
N ASN A 45 16.65 -8.50 12.00
CA ASN A 45 15.49 -8.95 12.76
C ASN A 45 14.33 -7.95 12.63
N LEU A 46 13.09 -8.45 12.69
CA LEU A 46 11.86 -7.65 12.64
C LEU A 46 11.88 -6.47 13.62
N GLN A 47 12.33 -6.66 14.85
CA GLN A 47 12.41 -5.59 15.85
C GLN A 47 13.36 -4.47 15.44
N ILE A 48 14.51 -4.82 14.83
CA ILE A 48 15.46 -3.81 14.35
C ILE A 48 14.86 -3.05 13.16
N ILE A 49 14.09 -3.74 12.31
CA ILE A 49 13.43 -3.10 11.16
C ILE A 49 12.34 -2.14 11.63
N SER A 50 11.51 -2.52 12.61
CA SER A 50 10.48 -1.65 13.19
C SER A 50 11.10 -0.42 13.83
N ASP A 51 12.15 -0.60 14.63
CA ASP A 51 12.80 0.50 15.34
C ASP A 51 13.51 1.46 14.36
N GLU A 52 14.24 0.93 13.38
CA GLU A 52 14.95 1.77 12.38
C GLU A 52 14.03 2.52 11.41
N LEU A 53 12.80 2.02 11.21
CA LEU A 53 11.83 2.66 10.33
C LEU A 53 10.77 3.47 11.09
N GLU A 54 10.80 3.44 12.42
CA GLU A 54 9.77 4.04 13.28
C GLU A 54 8.36 3.55 12.89
N LEU A 55 8.26 2.25 12.61
CA LEU A 55 7.02 1.58 12.22
C LEU A 55 6.57 0.60 13.29
N ASP A 56 5.27 0.31 13.32
CA ASP A 56 4.72 -0.70 14.20
C ASP A 56 5.27 -2.10 13.89
N TYR A 57 5.64 -2.83 14.95
CA TYR A 57 6.16 -4.19 14.81
C TYR A 57 5.15 -5.13 14.12
N SER A 58 3.86 -4.99 14.42
CA SER A 58 2.78 -5.77 13.79
C SER A 58 2.75 -5.56 12.28
N TYR A 59 2.85 -4.30 11.83
CA TYR A 59 2.89 -3.95 10.43
C TYR A 59 4.13 -4.52 9.72
N VAL A 60 5.32 -4.36 10.33
CA VAL A 60 6.56 -4.93 9.76
C VAL A 60 6.48 -6.45 9.67
N LYS A 61 5.89 -7.10 10.67
CA LYS A 61 5.66 -8.55 10.67
C LYS A 61 4.72 -8.97 9.54
N GLU A 62 3.59 -8.30 9.37
CA GLU A 62 2.63 -8.58 8.31
C GLU A 62 3.26 -8.45 6.92
N VAL A 63 4.02 -7.38 6.67
CA VAL A 63 4.75 -7.19 5.41
C VAL A 63 5.73 -8.33 5.16
N VAL A 64 6.48 -8.76 6.18
CA VAL A 64 7.45 -9.86 6.04
C VAL A 64 6.76 -11.20 5.84
N ASP A 65 5.64 -11.46 6.52
CA ASP A 65 4.83 -12.66 6.32
C ASP A 65 4.32 -12.73 4.88
N LEU A 66 3.79 -11.62 4.33
CA LEU A 66 3.37 -11.56 2.91
C LEU A 66 4.53 -11.77 1.92
N ILE A 67 5.71 -11.22 2.21
CA ILE A 67 6.92 -11.46 1.40
C ILE A 67 7.31 -12.95 1.42
N HIS A 68 7.11 -13.62 2.55
CA HIS A 68 7.46 -15.03 2.73
C HIS A 68 6.44 -15.97 2.06
N GLU A 69 5.15 -15.68 2.23
CA GLU A 69 4.04 -16.44 1.63
C GLU A 69 4.00 -16.27 0.11
N HIS A 70 4.37 -15.09 -0.38
CA HIS A 70 4.33 -14.74 -1.81
C HIS A 70 5.67 -14.16 -2.29
N PRO A 71 6.71 -15.00 -2.47
CA PRO A 71 8.04 -14.53 -2.88
C PRO A 71 8.06 -13.86 -4.27
N ASP A 72 7.13 -14.24 -5.15
CA ASP A 72 7.01 -13.70 -6.51
C ASP A 72 6.22 -12.38 -6.57
N TRP A 73 5.61 -11.95 -5.46
CA TRP A 73 4.85 -10.71 -5.44
C TRP A 73 5.76 -9.49 -5.44
N THR A 74 5.42 -8.55 -6.31
CA THR A 74 6.03 -7.22 -6.34
C THR A 74 5.65 -6.42 -5.10
N ASP A 75 6.46 -5.42 -4.76
CA ASP A 75 6.15 -4.49 -3.67
C ASP A 75 4.82 -3.75 -3.89
N LEU A 76 4.42 -3.56 -5.16
CA LEU A 76 3.14 -2.96 -5.52
C LEU A 76 1.96 -3.87 -5.16
N GLN A 77 2.05 -5.16 -5.45
CA GLN A 77 0.99 -6.14 -5.12
C GLN A 77 0.82 -6.31 -3.61
N ILE A 78 1.93 -6.31 -2.86
CA ILE A 78 1.89 -6.35 -1.40
C ILE A 78 1.28 -5.05 -0.86
N GLY A 79 1.72 -3.88 -1.32
CA GLY A 79 1.15 -2.60 -0.89
C GLY A 79 -0.33 -2.45 -1.23
N GLU A 80 -0.75 -2.95 -2.39
CA GLU A 80 -2.15 -3.04 -2.78
C GLU A 80 -2.96 -3.94 -1.83
N THR A 81 -2.43 -5.11 -1.48
CA THR A 81 -3.07 -6.03 -0.54
C THR A 81 -3.25 -5.39 0.84
N LEU A 82 -2.23 -4.68 1.34
CA LEU A 82 -2.27 -4.00 2.64
C LEU A 82 -3.30 -2.86 2.67
N ILE A 83 -3.40 -2.07 1.58
CA ILE A 83 -4.41 -1.01 1.49
C ILE A 83 -5.82 -1.59 1.36
N MET A 84 -6.00 -2.68 0.63
CA MET A 84 -7.31 -3.31 0.47
C MET A 84 -7.80 -4.05 1.74
N HIS A 85 -6.90 -4.70 2.49
CA HIS A 85 -7.27 -5.40 3.74
C HIS A 85 -7.63 -4.44 4.89
N ASN A 86 -7.03 -3.25 4.94
CA ASN A 86 -7.28 -2.27 6.01
C ASN A 86 -8.54 -1.39 5.80
N ASN A 87 -9.30 -1.60 4.73
CA ASN A 87 -10.52 -0.82 4.41
C ASN A 87 -11.84 -1.52 4.83
N PHE A 88 -11.80 -2.51 5.74
CA PHE A 88 -12.98 -3.22 6.28
C PHE A 88 -13.22 -2.95 7.77
#